data_AF-A0A7C4WXV2-F1
#
_entry.id   AF-A0A7C4WXV2-F1
#
_cell.length_a   1.000
_cell.length_b   1.000
_cell.length_c   1.000
_cell.angle_alpha   90.00
_cell.angle_beta   90.00
_cell.angle_gamma   90.00
#
_symmetry.space_group_name_H-M   'P 1'
#
loop_
_entity.id
_entity.type
_entity.pdbx_description
1 polymer ?
#
loop_
_entity_poly.entity_id
_entity_poly.type
_entity_poly.pdbx_seq_one_letter_code
_entity_poly.pdbx_strand_id
1 'polypeptide(L)'
;MDVRVGVFMGFFSKTVQFIKDHLTKTRQKISSSLSAVLTFGRKIDEQLLEELEQTLIGDDIGVETTERLISDIRAAWKTGKIKSAEEIVPFLKEQMKTYWPAQDRQLKLAASGPTVILVAGINGSGKTTSIAKLA
;
A
#
# COMPACT_ATOMS: atom_id res chain seq x y z
N MET A 1 22.80 -19.71 21.65
CA MET A 1 22.12 -19.44 20.36
C MET A 1 20.63 -19.50 20.62
N ASP A 2 19.98 -18.35 20.53
CA ASP A 2 18.71 -18.06 21.22
C ASP A 2 17.49 -18.53 20.42
N VAL A 3 16.82 -19.58 20.93
CA VAL A 3 15.60 -20.18 20.38
C VAL A 3 14.48 -19.14 20.21
N ARG A 4 14.52 -18.02 20.95
CA ARG A 4 13.55 -16.92 20.87
C ARG A 4 13.62 -16.13 19.56
N VAL A 5 14.80 -16.05 18.91
CA VAL A 5 14.97 -15.34 17.63
C VAL A 5 14.39 -16.15 16.46
N GLY A 6 14.53 -17.49 16.49
CA GLY A 6 14.02 -18.38 15.45
C GLY A 6 12.48 -18.43 15.39
N VAL A 7 11.81 -18.36 16.53
CA VAL A 7 10.34 -18.35 16.62
C VAL A 7 9.75 -17.02 16.14
N PHE A 8 10.36 -15.89 16.50
CA PHE A 8 9.93 -14.55 16.06
C PHE A 8 10.08 -14.37 14.54
N MET A 9 11.20 -14.84 13.97
CA MET A 9 11.44 -14.81 12.52
C MET A 9 10.47 -15.72 11.76
N GLY A 10 10.13 -16.89 12.31
CA GLY A 10 9.16 -17.82 11.74
C GLY A 10 7.71 -17.30 11.77
N PHE A 11 7.31 -16.59 12.84
CA PHE A 11 6.00 -15.95 12.93
C PHE A 11 5.88 -14.77 11.95
N PHE A 12 6.89 -13.91 11.89
CA PHE A 12 6.89 -12.76 10.96
C PHE A 12 6.83 -13.20 9.50
N SER A 13 7.58 -14.24 9.13
CA SER A 13 7.57 -14.81 7.78
C SER A 13 6.18 -15.34 7.39
N LYS A 14 5.51 -16.07 8.30
CA LYS A 14 4.15 -16.59 8.07
C LYS A 14 3.10 -15.48 7.94
N THR A 15 3.14 -14.45 8.79
CA THR A 15 2.21 -13.31 8.70
C THR A 15 2.41 -12.51 7.42
N VAL A 16 3.67 -12.24 7.05
CA VAL A 16 3.98 -11.56 5.79
C VAL A 16 3.53 -12.39 4.59
N GLN A 17 3.75 -13.70 4.61
CA GLN A 17 3.28 -14.60 3.55
C GLN A 17 1.75 -14.62 3.46
N PHE A 18 1.05 -14.72 4.59
CA PHE A 18 -0.41 -14.65 4.66
C PHE A 18 -0.94 -13.35 4.04
N ILE A 19 -0.35 -12.19 4.37
CA ILE A 19 -0.74 -10.90 3.79
C ILE A 19 -0.49 -10.89 2.28
N LYS A 20 0.68 -11.37 1.81
CA LYS A 20 0.99 -11.46 0.38
C LYS A 20 -0.03 -12.31 -0.37
N ASP A 21 -0.37 -13.47 0.17
CA ASP A 21 -1.30 -14.41 -0.44
C ASP A 21 -2.69 -13.79 -0.57
N HIS A 22 -3.19 -13.14 0.49
CA HIS A 22 -4.51 -12.51 0.52
C HIS A 22 -4.60 -11.26 -0.35
N LEU A 23 -3.49 -10.59 -0.63
CA LEU A 23 -3.42 -9.43 -1.52
C LEU A 23 -3.12 -9.80 -2.98
N THR A 24 -3.00 -11.09 -3.31
CA THR A 24 -2.59 -11.56 -4.66
C THR A 24 -3.48 -11.00 -5.76
N LYS A 25 -4.81 -11.03 -5.59
CA LYS A 25 -5.76 -10.55 -6.60
C LYS A 25 -5.60 -9.04 -6.86
N THR A 26 -5.52 -8.24 -5.79
CA THR A 26 -5.31 -6.79 -5.88
C THR A 26 -3.98 -6.47 -6.55
N ARG A 27 -2.90 -7.16 -6.15
CA ARG A 27 -1.58 -7.00 -6.76
C ARG A 27 -1.60 -7.35 -8.25
N GLN A 28 -2.28 -8.43 -8.64
CA GLN A 28 -2.39 -8.84 -10.04
C GLN A 28 -3.15 -7.80 -10.87
N LYS A 29 -4.30 -7.31 -10.38
CA LYS A 29 -5.10 -6.26 -11.04
C LYS A 29 -4.23 -5.02 -11.30
N ILE A 30 -3.64 -4.45 -10.24
CA ILE A 30 -2.79 -3.25 -10.32
C ILE A 30 -1.55 -3.49 -11.19
N SER A 31 -0.91 -4.65 -11.08
CA SER A 31 0.26 -4.94 -11.92
C SER A 31 -0.12 -5.01 -13.40
N SER A 32 -1.28 -5.59 -13.73
CA SER A 32 -1.74 -5.73 -15.11
C SER A 32 -2.13 -4.40 -15.73
N SER A 33 -2.83 -3.54 -14.99
CA SER A 33 -3.23 -2.20 -15.43
C SER A 33 -2.01 -1.31 -15.65
N LEU A 34 -1.05 -1.31 -14.71
CA LEU A 34 0.20 -0.57 -14.84
C LEU A 34 1.04 -1.06 -16.02
N SER A 35 1.15 -2.39 -16.23
CA SER A 35 1.92 -2.93 -17.37
C SER A 35 1.29 -2.60 -18.72
N ALA A 36 -0.03 -2.39 -18.80
CA ALA A 36 -0.70 -1.97 -20.03
C ALA A 36 -0.30 -0.54 -20.43
N VAL A 37 -0.06 0.33 -19.45
CA VAL A 37 0.32 1.74 -19.66
C VAL A 37 1.84 1.89 -19.77
N LEU A 38 2.60 1.18 -18.94
CA LEU A 38 4.07 1.28 -18.82
C LEU A 38 4.77 0.26 -19.73
N THR A 39 4.58 0.41 -21.04
CA THR A 39 5.22 -0.47 -22.03
C THR A 39 6.74 -0.25 -22.09
N PHE A 40 7.48 -1.31 -22.41
CA PHE A 40 8.95 -1.29 -22.49
C PHE A 40 9.42 -0.24 -23.52
N GLY A 41 10.42 0.56 -23.14
CA GLY A 41 10.94 1.63 -24.00
C GLY A 41 10.03 2.86 -24.15
N ARG A 42 8.86 2.90 -23.50
CA ARG A 42 8.01 4.10 -23.46
C ARG A 42 8.72 5.22 -22.69
N LYS A 43 8.77 6.40 -23.30
CA LYS A 43 9.30 7.61 -22.66
C LYS A 43 8.29 8.18 -21.69
N ILE A 44 8.79 8.84 -20.64
CA ILE A 44 7.94 9.65 -19.76
C ILE A 44 7.62 10.95 -20.49
N ASP A 45 6.33 11.18 -20.72
CA ASP A 45 5.75 12.41 -21.26
C ASP A 45 4.40 12.70 -20.56
N GLU A 46 3.81 13.85 -20.87
CA GLU A 46 2.56 14.27 -20.22
C GLU A 46 1.40 13.32 -20.54
N GLN A 47 1.36 12.75 -21.75
CA GLN A 47 0.33 11.80 -22.16
C GLN A 47 0.40 10.51 -21.33
N LEU A 48 1.60 9.97 -21.10
CA LEU A 48 1.79 8.82 -20.22
C LEU A 48 1.31 9.12 -18.79
N LEU A 49 1.59 10.32 -18.26
CA LEU A 49 1.16 10.69 -16.92
C LEU A 49 -0.38 10.77 -16.81
N GLU A 50 -1.05 11.30 -17.82
CA GLU A 50 -2.52 11.35 -17.88
C GLU A 50 -3.15 9.95 -17.98
N GLU A 51 -2.62 9.08 -18.84
CA GLU A 51 -3.09 7.69 -18.94
C GLU A 51 -2.89 6.92 -17.62
N LEU A 52 -1.75 7.15 -16.95
CA LEU A 52 -1.45 6.56 -15.66
C LEU A 52 -2.40 7.06 -14.56
N GLU A 53 -2.73 8.35 -14.56
CA GLU A 53 -3.71 8.95 -13.63
C GLU A 53 -5.08 8.30 -13.77
N GLN A 54 -5.61 8.25 -15.00
CA GLN A 54 -6.89 7.62 -15.28
C GLN A 54 -6.92 6.15 -14.85
N THR A 55 -5.83 5.44 -15.11
CA THR A 55 -5.67 4.02 -14.73
C THR A 55 -5.70 3.84 -13.21
N LEU A 56 -4.96 4.66 -12.47
CA LEU A 56 -4.92 4.59 -11.00
C LEU A 56 -6.26 4.95 -10.36
N ILE A 57 -6.99 5.92 -10.92
CA ILE A 57 -8.35 6.26 -10.48
C ILE A 57 -9.30 5.08 -10.72
N GLY A 58 -9.23 4.45 -11.90
CA GLY A 58 -10.03 3.26 -12.25
C GLY A 58 -9.72 2.01 -11.39
N ASP A 59 -8.55 1.99 -10.75
CA ASP A 59 -8.11 0.93 -9.84
C ASP A 59 -8.45 1.19 -8.36
N ASP A 60 -9.35 2.12 -8.07
CA ASP A 60 -9.84 2.44 -6.72
C ASP A 60 -8.78 3.03 -5.78
N ILE A 61 -7.73 3.68 -6.30
CA ILE A 61 -6.71 4.39 -5.48
C ILE A 61 -7.26 5.69 -4.87
N GLY A 62 -8.26 6.30 -5.51
CA GLY A 62 -8.86 7.57 -5.13
C GLY A 62 -8.12 8.77 -5.71
N VAL A 63 -8.86 9.86 -5.94
CA VAL A 63 -8.38 11.06 -6.67
C VAL A 63 -7.19 11.71 -5.97
N GLU A 64 -7.32 12.04 -4.68
CA GLU A 64 -6.28 12.74 -3.91
C GLU A 64 -4.94 11.98 -3.90
N THR A 65 -4.98 10.67 -3.65
CA THR A 65 -3.78 9.82 -3.64
C THR A 65 -3.15 9.77 -5.03
N THR A 66 -3.96 9.62 -6.08
CA THR A 66 -3.48 9.56 -7.46
C THR A 66 -2.81 10.87 -7.87
N GLU A 67 -3.45 12.02 -7.65
CA GLU A 67 -2.89 13.34 -7.96
C GLU A 67 -1.51 13.52 -7.32
N ARG A 68 -1.37 13.10 -6.06
CA ARG A 68 -0.08 13.14 -5.34
C ARG A 68 0.97 12.24 -5.99
N LEU A 69 0.63 11.00 -6.33
CA LEU A 69 1.54 10.06 -6.98
C LEU A 69 2.02 10.59 -8.34
N ILE A 70 1.11 11.15 -9.15
CA ILE A 70 1.42 11.71 -10.46
C ILE A 70 2.31 12.94 -10.34
N SER A 71 2.05 13.81 -9.37
CA SER A 71 2.90 14.96 -9.06
C SER A 71 4.32 14.53 -8.69
N ASP A 72 4.47 13.51 -7.84
CA ASP A 72 5.78 12.98 -7.44
C ASP A 72 6.56 12.37 -8.62
N ILE A 73 5.89 11.63 -9.51
CA ILE A 73 6.50 11.11 -10.74
C ILE A 73 6.96 12.27 -11.63
N ARG A 74 6.09 13.26 -11.84
CA ARG A 74 6.38 14.43 -12.69
C ARG A 74 7.57 15.21 -12.16
N ALA A 75 7.66 15.42 -10.85
CA ALA A 75 8.79 16.08 -10.21
C ALA A 75 10.09 15.26 -10.36
N ALA A 76 10.03 13.95 -10.15
CA ALA A 76 11.18 13.06 -10.33
C ALA A 76 11.67 13.02 -11.79
N TRP A 77 10.75 13.04 -12.75
CA TRP A 77 11.08 13.11 -14.17
C TRP A 77 11.73 14.44 -14.53
N LYS A 78 11.15 15.57 -14.11
CA LYS A 78 11.70 16.92 -14.37
C LYS A 78 13.08 17.14 -13.77
N THR A 79 13.38 16.48 -12.65
CA THR A 79 14.69 16.53 -11.99
C THR A 79 15.68 15.50 -12.53
N GLY A 80 15.26 14.63 -13.46
CA GLY A 80 16.10 13.58 -14.04
C GLY A 80 16.36 12.38 -13.13
N LYS A 81 15.64 12.27 -12.00
CA LYS A 81 15.72 11.16 -11.05
C LYS A 81 15.16 9.84 -11.62
N ILE A 82 14.20 9.93 -12.53
CA ILE A 82 13.69 8.82 -13.35
C ILE A 82 13.74 9.25 -14.82
N LYS A 83 14.05 8.30 -15.73
CA LYS A 83 14.24 8.60 -17.16
C LYS A 83 13.38 7.73 -18.07
N SER A 84 13.00 6.53 -17.65
CA SER A 84 12.14 5.62 -18.41
C SER A 84 10.90 5.17 -17.63
N ALA A 85 9.87 4.72 -18.36
CA ALA A 85 8.64 4.21 -17.76
C ALA A 85 8.87 3.02 -16.79
N GLU A 86 9.90 2.22 -17.03
CA GLU A 86 10.29 1.07 -16.19
C GLU A 86 10.71 1.48 -14.77
N GLU A 87 11.21 2.72 -14.61
CA GLU A 87 11.65 3.27 -13.32
C GLU A 87 10.47 3.78 -12.47
N ILE A 88 9.28 3.96 -13.06
CA ILE A 88 8.10 4.53 -12.36
C ILE A 88 7.65 3.62 -11.23
N VAL A 89 7.47 2.31 -11.47
CA VAL A 89 6.98 1.39 -10.44
C VAL A 89 7.95 1.27 -9.24
N PRO A 90 9.26 1.06 -9.44
CA PRO A 90 10.23 1.12 -8.34
C PRO A 90 10.20 2.45 -7.60
N PHE A 91 10.15 3.57 -8.32
CA PHE A 91 10.09 4.91 -7.72
C PHE A 91 8.85 5.10 -6.84
N LEU A 92 7.67 4.75 -7.36
CA LEU A 92 6.41 4.84 -6.62
C LEU A 92 6.43 3.99 -5.35
N LYS A 93 6.97 2.77 -5.41
CA LYS A 93 7.09 1.92 -4.22
C LYS A 93 7.89 2.60 -3.11
N GLU A 94 8.98 3.28 -3.45
CA GLU A 94 9.76 4.04 -2.47
C GLU A 94 9.02 5.29 -2.00
N GLN A 95 8.35 6.04 -2.90
CA GLN A 95 7.58 7.22 -2.50
C GLN A 95 6.40 6.87 -1.58
N MET A 96 5.64 5.82 -1.88
CA MET A 96 4.49 5.41 -1.05
C MET A 96 4.90 5.03 0.38
N LYS A 97 6.11 4.51 0.60
CA LYS A 97 6.61 4.28 1.96
C LYS A 97 6.75 5.58 2.75
N THR A 98 7.10 6.67 2.09
CA THR A 98 7.23 8.00 2.74
C THR A 98 5.87 8.58 3.16
N TYR A 99 4.78 8.14 2.51
CA TYR A 99 3.42 8.56 2.89
C TYR A 99 2.94 7.90 4.17
N TRP A 100 3.69 6.92 4.70
CA TRP A 100 3.39 6.23 5.94
C TRP A 100 4.21 6.84 7.09
N PRO A 101 3.72 7.92 7.74
CA PRO A 101 4.48 8.60 8.77
C PRO A 101 4.77 7.69 9.96
N ALA A 102 5.86 7.97 10.67
CA ALA A 102 6.08 7.43 12.00
C ALA A 102 4.96 7.92 12.92
N GLN A 103 4.12 6.99 13.38
CA GLN A 103 3.03 7.25 14.31
C GLN A 103 2.89 6.06 15.23
N ASP A 104 2.58 6.33 16.49
CA ASP A 104 2.19 5.30 17.44
C ASP A 104 0.83 4.74 17.04
N ARG A 105 0.86 3.50 16.54
CA ARG A 105 -0.31 2.74 16.09
C ARG A 105 -0.64 1.61 17.06
N GLN A 106 -0.06 1.62 18.26
CA GLN A 106 -0.43 0.66 19.30
C GLN A 106 -1.83 0.96 19.81
N LEU A 107 -2.56 -0.10 20.16
CA LEU A 107 -3.81 0.06 20.88
C LEU A 107 -3.52 0.63 22.26
N LYS A 108 -4.13 1.76 22.59
CA LYS A 108 -4.02 2.36 23.92
C LYS A 108 -4.90 1.58 24.89
N LEU A 109 -4.27 0.89 25.83
CA LEU A 109 -4.94 0.10 26.86
C LEU A 109 -5.07 0.91 28.14
N ALA A 110 -6.11 0.63 28.94
CA ALA A 110 -6.30 1.25 30.23
C ALA A 110 -5.18 0.83 31.21
N ALA A 111 -4.60 1.79 31.94
CA ALA A 111 -3.54 1.51 32.91
C ALA A 111 -4.02 0.70 34.14
N SER A 112 -5.31 0.80 34.47
CA SER A 112 -5.96 0.05 35.54
C SER A 112 -7.44 -0.16 35.22
N GLY A 113 -8.03 -1.27 35.68
CA GLY A 113 -9.41 -1.62 35.36
C GLY A 113 -9.58 -2.18 33.94
N PRO A 114 -10.83 -2.39 33.48
CA PRO A 114 -11.08 -2.95 32.16
C PRO A 114 -10.74 -1.94 31.04
N THR A 115 -10.16 -2.43 29.95
CA THR A 115 -10.08 -1.66 28.69
C THR A 115 -11.40 -1.79 27.95
N VAL A 116 -12.05 -0.66 27.66
CA VAL A 116 -13.30 -0.62 26.88
C VAL A 116 -12.99 -0.19 25.44
N ILE A 117 -13.27 -1.06 24.48
CA ILE A 117 -13.09 -0.79 23.04
C ILE A 117 -14.47 -0.67 22.39
N LEU A 118 -14.82 0.54 21.93
CA LEU A 118 -16.03 0.77 21.15
C LEU A 118 -15.76 0.45 19.68
N VAL A 119 -16.48 -0.53 19.13
CA VAL A 119 -16.40 -0.91 17.71
C VAL A 119 -17.64 -0.40 16.97
N ALA A 120 -17.45 0.51 16.01
CA ALA A 120 -18.52 1.14 15.22
C ALA A 120 -18.34 0.93 13.71
N GLY A 121 -19.43 1.04 12.95
CA GLY A 121 -19.46 0.84 11.49
C GLY A 121 -20.84 0.40 10.97
N ILE A 122 -21.04 0.41 9.66
CA ILE A 122 -22.32 0.04 9.02
C ILE A 122 -22.63 -1.47 9.12
N ASN A 123 -23.86 -1.88 8.84
CA ASN A 123 -24.24 -3.29 8.79
C ASN A 123 -23.46 -4.03 7.70
N GLY A 124 -23.02 -5.25 7.99
CA GLY A 124 -22.22 -6.06 7.04
C GLY A 124 -20.72 -5.74 6.97
N SER A 125 -20.22 -4.70 7.64
CA SER A 125 -18.78 -4.33 7.60
C SER A 125 -17.84 -5.26 8.39
N GLY A 126 -18.34 -6.39 8.89
CA GLY A 126 -17.54 -7.37 9.64
C GLY A 126 -17.31 -7.06 11.12
N LYS A 127 -18.02 -6.11 11.74
CA LYS A 127 -17.84 -5.72 13.17
C LYS A 127 -17.78 -6.92 14.12
N THR A 128 -18.80 -7.78 14.11
CA THR A 128 -18.90 -8.95 15.00
C THR A 128 -17.75 -9.94 14.77
N THR A 129 -17.38 -10.18 13.52
CA THR A 129 -16.25 -11.04 13.15
C THR A 129 -14.92 -10.46 13.63
N SER A 130 -14.74 -9.14 13.52
CA SER A 130 -13.53 -8.46 14.01
C SER A 130 -13.44 -8.52 15.54
N ILE A 131 -14.56 -8.35 16.26
CA ILE A 131 -14.60 -8.52 17.72
C ILE A 131 -14.17 -9.94 18.10
N ALA A 132 -14.69 -10.96 17.42
CA ALA A 132 -14.32 -12.36 17.68
C ALA A 132 -12.85 -12.68 17.37
N LYS A 133 -12.20 -11.95 16.45
CA LYS A 133 -10.76 -12.09 16.16
C LYS A 133 -9.87 -11.32 17.14
N LEU A 134 -10.41 -10.32 17.82
CA LEU A 134 -9.70 -9.51 18.82
C LEU A 134 -9.73 -10.13 20.22
N ALA A 135 -10.77 -10.91 20.53
CA ALA A 135 -10.94 -11.66 21.78
C ALA A 135 -10.10 -12.95 21.80
#